data_AF-A0A379TTI8-F1
#
_entry.id   AF-A0A379TTI8-F1
#
_cell.length_a   1.000
_cell.length_b   1.000
_cell.length_c   1.000
_cell.angle_alpha   90.00
_cell.angle_beta   90.00
_cell.angle_gamma   90.00
#
_symmetry.space_group_name_H-M   'P 1'
#
loop_
_entity.id
_entity.type
_entity.pdbx_description
1 polymer ?
#
loop_
_entity_poly.entity_id
_entity_poly.type
_entity_poly.pdbx_seq_one_letter_code
_entity_poly.pdbx_strand_id
1 'polypeptide(L)'
;MVASNPGPGLGLLLAFTLFGKGMAKKSAPGAMIIHFLGGIHELYFPYVLMKPLTLIAMIAGGMSGTWVFNLLDGGLVAGPSPGSIFAYLALTPKGSFLATIAGVTAGTAVTFIITAFILKMEKSSEADSEDTFSDSAKAVKVMKQEGKFSYRDVKRIAFVCDAGMGSSAMGATTFRRRLEKAGLTIDVKHYAIENVPDDADIIVTHASLEGRVKRVSNKPLILIKNYIGDPRLDDLFNHLTSN
;
A
#
# COMPACT_ATOMS: atom_id res chain seq x y z
N MET A 1 -10.53 -3.41 -24.51
CA MET A 1 -9.82 -2.52 -23.56
C MET A 1 -8.53 -3.20 -23.10
N VAL A 2 -7.46 -2.43 -22.84
CA VAL A 2 -6.25 -2.94 -22.18
C VAL A 2 -6.41 -2.67 -20.69
N ALA A 3 -6.39 -3.73 -19.87
CA ALA A 3 -6.52 -3.64 -18.42
C ALA A 3 -5.22 -4.06 -17.71
N SER A 4 -5.25 -4.13 -16.39
CA SER A 4 -4.09 -4.52 -15.56
C SER A 4 -3.61 -5.94 -15.88
N ASN A 5 -2.61 -6.05 -16.75
CA ASN A 5 -2.01 -7.30 -17.17
C ASN A 5 -1.29 -7.99 -15.99
N PRO A 6 -1.62 -9.25 -15.63
CA PRO A 6 -0.95 -9.98 -14.55
C PRO A 6 0.47 -10.46 -14.92
N GLY A 7 0.87 -10.40 -16.19
CA GLY A 7 2.15 -10.89 -16.69
C GLY A 7 3.39 -10.26 -16.05
N PRO A 8 3.53 -8.92 -16.01
CA PRO A 8 4.69 -8.28 -15.40
C PRO A 8 4.89 -8.67 -13.94
N GLY A 9 3.82 -8.67 -13.13
CA GLY A 9 3.89 -9.08 -11.72
C GLY A 9 4.28 -10.56 -11.56
N LEU A 10 3.78 -11.44 -12.43
CA LEU A 10 4.22 -12.85 -12.48
C LEU A 10 5.72 -12.94 -12.79
N GLY A 11 6.22 -12.22 -13.79
CA GLY A 11 7.62 -12.24 -14.20
C GLY A 11 8.57 -11.77 -13.10
N LEU A 12 8.18 -10.70 -12.39
CA LEU A 12 8.92 -10.18 -11.24
C LEU A 12 9.00 -11.22 -10.12
N LEU A 13 7.87 -11.79 -9.71
CA LEU A 13 7.83 -12.77 -8.63
C LEU A 13 8.59 -14.04 -9.01
N LEU A 14 8.47 -14.50 -10.25
CA LEU A 14 9.23 -15.64 -10.76
C LEU A 14 10.75 -15.39 -10.69
N ALA A 15 11.21 -14.18 -11.04
CA ALA A 15 12.62 -13.82 -10.89
C ALA A 15 13.07 -13.83 -9.42
N PHE A 16 12.24 -13.37 -8.48
CA PHE A 16 12.52 -13.47 -7.05
C PHE A 16 12.50 -14.92 -6.52
N THR A 17 11.63 -15.79 -7.04
CA THR A 17 11.64 -17.22 -6.65
C THR A 17 12.95 -17.90 -7.01
N LEU A 18 13.54 -17.58 -8.17
CA LEU A 18 14.76 -18.23 -8.65
C LEU A 18 16.03 -17.54 -8.15
N PHE A 19 16.11 -16.21 -8.30
CA PHE A 19 17.33 -15.41 -8.11
C PHE A 19 17.28 -14.47 -6.89
N GLY A 20 16.15 -14.39 -6.19
CA GLY A 20 16.05 -13.64 -4.94
C GLY A 20 16.93 -14.22 -3.83
N LYS A 21 17.06 -13.49 -2.72
CA LYS A 21 17.77 -13.91 -1.51
C LYS A 21 16.85 -13.78 -0.28
N GLY A 22 17.20 -14.50 0.79
CA GLY A 22 16.53 -14.41 2.09
C GLY A 22 15.01 -14.62 2.04
N MET A 23 14.28 -13.80 2.81
CA MET A 23 12.83 -13.86 2.94
C MET A 23 12.08 -13.52 1.65
N ALA A 24 12.63 -12.67 0.78
CA ALA A 24 12.02 -12.36 -0.51
C ALA A 24 11.92 -13.63 -1.39
N LYS A 25 12.99 -14.44 -1.44
CA LYS A 25 12.97 -15.72 -2.18
C LYS A 25 11.96 -16.71 -1.61
N LYS A 26 11.93 -16.86 -0.28
CA LYS A 26 11.06 -17.83 0.42
C LYS A 26 9.58 -17.48 0.28
N SER A 27 9.23 -16.20 0.29
CA SER A 27 7.84 -15.73 0.20
C SER A 27 7.30 -15.61 -1.23
N ALA A 28 8.18 -15.41 -2.22
CA ALA A 28 7.81 -15.17 -3.62
C ALA A 28 6.89 -16.24 -4.24
N PRO A 29 7.07 -17.56 -4.01
CA PRO A 29 6.18 -18.57 -4.61
C PRO A 29 4.74 -18.47 -4.11
N GLY A 30 4.55 -18.22 -2.81
CA GLY A 30 3.21 -18.00 -2.24
C GLY A 30 2.59 -16.71 -2.76
N ALA A 31 3.38 -15.65 -2.84
CA ALA A 31 2.95 -14.38 -3.43
C ALA A 31 2.54 -14.54 -4.91
N MET A 32 3.28 -15.33 -5.67
CA MET A 32 3.04 -15.59 -7.09
C MET A 32 1.67 -16.25 -7.32
N ILE A 33 1.32 -17.25 -6.52
CA ILE A 33 0.05 -17.96 -6.63
C ILE A 33 -1.11 -17.01 -6.34
N ILE A 34 -1.06 -16.28 -5.23
CA ILE A 34 -2.13 -15.36 -4.83
C ILE A 34 -2.25 -14.18 -5.80
N HIS A 35 -1.12 -13.67 -6.31
CA HIS A 35 -1.10 -12.61 -7.31
C HIS A 35 -1.74 -13.07 -8.63
N PHE A 36 -1.20 -14.15 -9.21
CA PHE A 36 -1.55 -14.56 -10.58
C PHE A 36 -2.93 -15.23 -10.64
N LEU A 37 -3.23 -16.11 -9.69
CA LEU A 37 -4.51 -16.84 -9.66
C LEU A 37 -5.59 -16.09 -8.86
N GLY A 38 -5.20 -15.42 -7.79
CA GLY A 38 -6.13 -14.66 -6.94
C GLY A 38 -6.38 -13.23 -7.44
N GLY A 39 -5.50 -12.67 -8.26
CA GLY A 39 -5.67 -11.33 -8.83
C GLY A 39 -5.35 -10.18 -7.87
N ILE A 40 -4.58 -10.44 -6.81
CA ILE A 40 -4.14 -9.42 -5.84
C ILE A 40 -2.80 -8.85 -6.29
N HIS A 41 -2.83 -7.70 -6.96
CA HIS A 41 -1.63 -7.08 -7.56
C HIS A 41 -0.76 -6.35 -6.52
N GLU A 42 -1.28 -6.06 -5.33
CA GLU A 42 -0.45 -5.45 -4.27
C GLU A 42 0.63 -6.38 -3.73
N LEU A 43 0.51 -7.69 -3.97
CA LEU A 43 1.36 -8.68 -3.32
C LEU A 43 2.81 -8.63 -3.81
N TYR A 44 3.06 -8.04 -4.98
CA TYR A 44 4.41 -7.81 -5.47
C TYR A 44 5.01 -6.46 -5.03
N PHE A 45 4.25 -5.56 -4.38
CA PHE A 45 4.75 -4.23 -3.98
C PHE A 45 5.96 -4.28 -3.02
N PRO A 46 6.00 -5.16 -2.01
CA PRO A 46 7.17 -5.24 -1.13
C PRO A 46 8.46 -5.57 -1.89
N TYR A 47 8.36 -6.34 -2.97
CA TYR A 47 9.50 -6.74 -3.80
C TYR A 47 10.03 -5.57 -4.63
N VAL A 48 9.13 -4.76 -5.19
CA VAL A 48 9.50 -3.54 -5.93
C VAL A 48 10.09 -2.49 -4.99
N LEU A 49 9.49 -2.29 -3.80
CA LEU A 49 10.00 -1.32 -2.82
C LEU A 49 11.36 -1.73 -2.25
N MET A 50 11.59 -3.02 -2.02
CA MET A 50 12.88 -3.54 -1.59
C MET A 50 13.97 -3.30 -2.65
N LYS A 51 13.60 -3.35 -3.95
CA LYS A 51 14.50 -3.16 -5.08
C LYS A 51 13.89 -2.22 -6.13
N PRO A 52 13.94 -0.89 -5.92
CA PRO A 52 13.25 0.07 -6.78
C PRO A 52 13.65 0.01 -8.26
N LEU A 53 14.88 -0.44 -8.57
CA LEU A 53 15.33 -0.63 -9.95
C LEU A 53 14.47 -1.63 -10.74
N THR A 54 13.84 -2.59 -10.07
CA THR A 54 12.91 -3.54 -10.69
C THR A 54 11.64 -2.89 -11.24
N LEU A 55 11.35 -1.63 -10.89
CA LEU A 55 10.29 -0.84 -11.51
C LEU A 55 10.47 -0.70 -13.03
N ILE A 56 11.72 -0.60 -13.50
CA ILE A 56 12.03 -0.54 -14.93
C ILE A 56 11.58 -1.84 -15.63
N ALA A 57 11.79 -2.99 -14.98
CA ALA A 57 11.34 -4.28 -15.48
C ALA A 57 9.81 -4.38 -15.54
N MET A 58 9.11 -3.79 -14.57
CA MET A 58 7.65 -3.74 -14.54
C MET A 58 7.10 -2.87 -15.68
N ILE A 59 7.69 -1.70 -15.91
CA ILE A 59 7.31 -0.81 -17.01
C ILE A 59 7.57 -1.49 -18.36
N ALA A 60 8.78 -2.03 -18.56
CA ALA A 60 9.16 -2.70 -19.80
C ALA A 60 8.27 -3.92 -20.12
N GLY A 61 7.97 -4.75 -19.12
CA GLY A 61 7.05 -5.87 -19.30
C GLY A 61 5.61 -5.43 -19.59
N GLY A 62 5.14 -4.38 -18.90
CA GLY A 62 3.81 -3.81 -19.18
C GLY A 62 3.70 -3.26 -20.60
N MET A 63 4.72 -2.55 -21.07
CA MET A 63 4.81 -2.05 -22.44
C MET A 63 4.87 -3.20 -23.45
N SER A 64 5.70 -4.22 -23.21
CA SER A 64 5.82 -5.37 -24.10
C SER A 64 4.52 -6.15 -24.22
N GLY A 65 3.84 -6.43 -23.10
CA GLY A 65 2.54 -7.11 -23.12
C GLY A 65 1.47 -6.30 -23.84
N THR A 66 1.42 -4.98 -23.60
CA THR A 66 0.49 -4.06 -24.29
C THR A 66 0.76 -4.00 -25.79
N TRP A 67 2.03 -3.99 -26.18
CA TRP A 67 2.42 -4.02 -27.59
C TRP A 67 1.98 -5.32 -28.28
N VAL A 68 2.15 -6.48 -27.63
CA VAL A 68 1.66 -7.76 -28.16
C VAL A 68 0.14 -7.80 -28.25
N PHE A 69 -0.58 -7.22 -27.29
CA PHE A 69 -2.04 -7.07 -27.41
C PHE A 69 -2.41 -6.22 -28.62
N ASN A 70 -1.74 -5.08 -28.83
CA ASN A 70 -2.00 -4.25 -30.01
C ASN A 70 -1.66 -4.96 -31.33
N LEU A 71 -0.60 -5.78 -31.36
CA LEU A 71 -0.16 -6.47 -32.57
C LEU A 71 -1.07 -7.64 -32.97
N LEU A 72 -1.69 -8.30 -32.01
CA LEU A 72 -2.55 -9.46 -32.22
C LEU A 72 -4.05 -9.13 -32.11
N ASP A 73 -4.42 -7.85 -32.16
CA ASP A 73 -5.77 -7.34 -31.92
C ASP A 73 -6.42 -7.94 -30.65
N GLY A 74 -5.58 -8.06 -29.61
CA GLY A 74 -5.90 -8.56 -28.29
C GLY A 74 -6.58 -7.51 -27.42
N GLY A 75 -7.46 -7.97 -26.54
CA GLY A 75 -8.08 -7.10 -25.56
C GLY A 75 -9.15 -7.81 -24.75
N LEU A 76 -9.63 -7.14 -23.71
CA LEU A 76 -10.72 -7.65 -22.88
C LEU A 76 -12.03 -6.93 -23.18
N VAL A 77 -13.13 -7.68 -23.01
CA VAL A 77 -14.51 -7.19 -23.14
C VAL A 77 -14.85 -6.21 -22.01
N ALA A 78 -14.31 -6.43 -20.82
CA ALA A 78 -14.43 -5.54 -19.66
C ALA A 78 -13.15 -5.55 -18.82
N GLY A 79 -13.05 -4.62 -17.87
CA GLY A 79 -11.97 -4.62 -16.87
C GLY A 79 -12.08 -5.84 -15.95
N PRO A 80 -11.04 -6.68 -15.81
CA PRO A 80 -11.03 -7.82 -14.90
C PRO A 80 -10.94 -7.33 -13.46
N SER A 81 -11.88 -7.79 -12.64
CA SER A 81 -11.87 -7.59 -11.20
C SER A 81 -12.35 -8.88 -10.51
N PRO A 82 -11.51 -9.56 -9.71
CA PRO A 82 -10.09 -9.30 -9.45
C PRO A 82 -9.20 -9.44 -10.71
N GLY A 83 -7.97 -8.92 -10.67
CA GLY A 83 -7.02 -8.95 -11.79
C GLY A 83 -6.36 -10.31 -12.04
N SER A 84 -7.05 -11.43 -11.80
CA SER A 84 -6.49 -12.77 -11.92
C SER A 84 -6.41 -13.23 -13.38
N ILE A 85 -5.56 -14.21 -13.67
CA ILE A 85 -5.51 -14.84 -15.00
C ILE A 85 -6.85 -15.48 -15.37
N PHE A 86 -7.59 -16.01 -14.40
CA PHE A 86 -8.92 -16.58 -14.63
C PHE A 86 -9.93 -15.53 -15.07
N ALA A 87 -9.95 -14.37 -14.39
CA ALA A 87 -10.79 -13.24 -14.80
C ALA A 87 -10.35 -12.69 -16.17
N TYR A 88 -9.04 -12.64 -16.42
CA TYR A 88 -8.47 -12.22 -17.70
C TYR A 88 -8.96 -13.11 -18.84
N LEU A 89 -8.84 -14.44 -18.71
CA LEU A 89 -9.27 -15.41 -19.71
C LEU A 89 -10.80 -15.46 -19.85
N ALA A 90 -11.55 -15.30 -18.76
CA ALA A 90 -13.01 -15.28 -18.81
C ALA A 90 -13.57 -14.06 -19.58
N LEU A 91 -12.86 -12.93 -19.53
CA LEU A 91 -13.24 -11.68 -20.21
C LEU A 91 -12.56 -11.52 -21.58
N THR A 92 -11.83 -12.54 -22.05
CA THR A 92 -11.26 -12.58 -23.39
C THR A 92 -12.35 -12.84 -24.44
N PRO A 93 -12.46 -12.03 -25.50
CA PRO A 93 -13.35 -12.29 -26.62
C PRO A 93 -13.05 -13.64 -27.29
N LYS A 94 -14.10 -14.31 -27.78
CA LYS A 94 -13.96 -15.57 -28.54
C LYS A 94 -13.04 -15.33 -29.75
N GLY A 95 -11.97 -16.12 -29.87
CA GLY A 95 -10.94 -15.99 -30.91
C GLY A 95 -9.69 -15.22 -30.50
N SER A 96 -9.70 -14.47 -29.39
CA SER A 96 -8.56 -13.63 -28.93
C SER A 96 -7.76 -14.27 -27.77
N PHE A 97 -8.00 -15.55 -27.49
CA PHE A 97 -7.29 -16.30 -26.43
C PHE A 97 -5.78 -16.38 -26.68
N LEU A 98 -5.39 -16.59 -27.94
CA LEU A 98 -3.97 -16.63 -28.30
C LEU A 98 -3.29 -15.28 -28.04
N ALA A 99 -3.94 -14.17 -28.44
CA ALA A 99 -3.45 -12.83 -28.17
C ALA A 99 -3.33 -12.54 -26.67
N THR A 100 -4.32 -12.98 -25.89
CA THR A 100 -4.33 -12.81 -24.43
C THR A 100 -3.16 -13.55 -23.77
N ILE A 101 -3.00 -14.84 -24.09
CA ILE A 101 -1.92 -15.67 -23.52
C ILE A 101 -0.55 -15.17 -23.99
N ALA A 102 -0.42 -14.76 -25.25
CA ALA A 102 0.82 -14.23 -25.81
C ALA A 102 1.23 -12.92 -25.11
N GLY A 103 0.31 -11.97 -24.91
CA GLY A 103 0.64 -10.71 -24.24
C GLY A 103 0.94 -10.84 -22.75
N VAL A 104 0.25 -11.75 -22.04
CA VAL A 104 0.60 -12.09 -20.65
C VAL A 104 1.99 -12.74 -20.58
N THR A 105 2.26 -13.70 -21.47
CA THR A 105 3.56 -14.40 -21.54
C THR A 105 4.69 -13.44 -21.90
N ALA A 106 4.49 -12.54 -22.87
CA ALA A 106 5.49 -11.55 -23.27
C ALA A 106 5.84 -10.61 -22.11
N GLY A 107 4.83 -10.06 -21.42
CA GLY A 107 5.06 -9.24 -20.24
C GLY A 107 5.80 -9.99 -19.13
N THR A 108 5.43 -11.25 -18.90
CA THR A 108 6.09 -12.14 -17.94
C THR A 108 7.57 -12.35 -18.30
N ALA A 109 7.86 -12.69 -19.55
CA ALA A 109 9.21 -12.99 -20.02
C ALA A 109 10.12 -11.76 -19.94
N VAL A 110 9.65 -10.60 -20.40
CA VAL A 110 10.44 -9.36 -20.37
C VAL A 110 10.73 -8.93 -18.94
N THR A 111 9.73 -8.90 -18.05
CA THR A 111 9.97 -8.55 -16.65
C THR A 111 10.88 -9.58 -15.98
N PHE A 112 10.69 -10.87 -16.22
CA PHE A 112 11.54 -11.92 -15.66
C PHE A 112 13.01 -11.72 -16.06
N ILE A 113 13.30 -11.51 -17.35
CA ILE A 113 14.68 -11.36 -17.84
C ILE A 113 15.37 -10.15 -17.21
N ILE A 114 14.71 -8.98 -17.21
CA ILE A 114 15.29 -7.75 -16.68
C ILE A 114 15.47 -7.87 -15.16
N THR A 115 14.47 -8.37 -14.43
CA THR A 115 14.58 -8.56 -12.99
C THR A 115 15.65 -9.60 -12.64
N ALA A 116 15.72 -10.72 -13.35
CA ALA A 116 16.76 -11.73 -13.13
C ALA A 116 18.17 -11.14 -13.31
N PHE A 117 18.36 -10.30 -14.33
CA PHE A 117 19.61 -9.59 -14.55
C PHE A 117 19.94 -8.62 -13.41
N ILE A 118 18.98 -7.80 -12.99
CA ILE A 118 19.12 -6.88 -11.84
C ILE A 118 19.53 -7.64 -10.57
N LEU A 119 18.83 -8.73 -10.23
CA LEU A 119 19.09 -9.52 -9.03
C LEU A 119 20.45 -10.23 -9.07
N LYS A 120 20.88 -10.67 -10.25
CA LYS A 120 22.15 -11.40 -10.43
C LYS A 120 23.37 -10.47 -10.38
N MET A 121 23.22 -9.21 -10.79
CA MET A 121 24.30 -8.21 -10.70
C MET A 121 24.54 -7.72 -9.27
N GLU A 122 23.65 -8.05 -8.34
CA GLU A 122 23.66 -7.49 -7.01
C GLU A 122 24.55 -8.26 -6.02
N LYS A 123 25.54 -7.54 -5.45
CA LYS A 123 26.43 -8.03 -4.38
C LYS A 123 25.91 -7.66 -2.99
N SER A 124 24.72 -8.11 -2.63
CA SER A 124 24.18 -7.99 -1.26
C SER A 124 24.31 -9.30 -0.48
N SER A 125 24.56 -9.17 0.83
CA SER A 125 24.60 -10.30 1.77
C SER A 125 23.18 -10.78 2.11
N GLU A 126 23.03 -12.02 2.61
CA GLU A 126 21.70 -12.55 2.95
C GLU A 126 21.05 -11.81 4.13
N ALA A 127 21.83 -11.41 5.13
CA ALA A 127 21.32 -10.66 6.28
C ALA A 127 20.74 -9.30 5.87
N ASP A 128 21.46 -8.54 5.02
CA ASP A 128 20.98 -7.25 4.49
C ASP A 128 19.65 -7.39 3.73
N SER A 129 19.46 -8.54 3.05
CA SER A 129 18.25 -8.80 2.26
C SER A 129 17.03 -9.13 3.11
N GLU A 130 17.19 -9.69 4.30
CA GLU A 130 16.08 -10.01 5.21
C GLU A 130 15.52 -8.75 5.87
N ASP A 131 16.39 -7.90 6.41
CA ASP A 131 15.98 -6.65 7.06
C ASP A 131 15.24 -5.74 6.08
N THR A 132 15.82 -5.55 4.89
CA THR A 132 15.24 -4.69 3.84
C THR A 132 13.86 -5.19 3.37
N PHE A 133 13.66 -6.51 3.26
CA PHE A 133 12.36 -7.06 2.87
C PHE A 133 11.30 -6.84 3.95
N SER A 134 11.68 -7.04 5.22
CA SER A 134 10.77 -6.87 6.35
C SER A 134 10.27 -5.43 6.47
N ASP A 135 11.15 -4.45 6.23
CA ASP A 135 10.80 -3.03 6.28
C ASP A 135 9.96 -2.61 5.06
N SER A 136 10.25 -3.16 3.88
CA SER A 136 9.41 -2.95 2.69
C SER A 136 7.99 -3.51 2.90
N ALA A 137 7.86 -4.69 3.52
CA ALA A 137 6.56 -5.27 3.82
C ALA A 137 5.78 -4.45 4.87
N LYS A 138 6.46 -3.86 5.87
CA LYS A 138 5.85 -2.92 6.81
C LYS A 138 5.39 -1.64 6.10
N ALA A 139 6.22 -1.07 5.23
CA ALA A 139 5.89 0.14 4.48
C ALA A 139 4.61 -0.05 3.64
N VAL A 140 4.46 -1.19 2.94
CA VAL A 140 3.24 -1.50 2.19
C VAL A 140 2.01 -1.61 3.11
N LYS A 141 2.17 -2.18 4.31
CA LYS A 141 1.05 -2.26 5.28
C LYS A 141 0.61 -0.88 5.75
N VAL A 142 1.55 0.04 5.99
CA VAL A 142 1.26 1.43 6.36
C VAL A 142 0.56 2.16 5.21
N MET A 143 1.10 2.07 3.99
CA MET A 143 0.50 2.69 2.80
C MET A 143 -0.92 2.16 2.52
N LYS A 144 -1.18 0.87 2.76
CA LYS A 144 -2.52 0.27 2.60
C LYS A 144 -3.53 0.80 3.64
N GLN A 145 -3.05 1.24 4.81
CA GLN A 145 -3.90 1.86 5.83
C GLN A 145 -4.16 3.34 5.52
N GLU A 146 -3.16 4.06 5.00
CA GLU A 146 -3.31 5.45 4.55
C GLU A 146 -4.32 5.56 3.40
N GLY A 147 -4.33 4.62 2.45
CA GLY A 147 -5.30 4.59 1.34
C GLY A 147 -6.76 4.28 1.74
N LYS A 148 -7.03 3.84 2.98
CA LYS A 148 -8.39 3.57 3.46
C LYS A 148 -9.00 4.72 4.26
N PHE A 149 -8.20 5.69 4.68
CA PHE A 149 -8.68 6.79 5.51
C PHE A 149 -8.79 8.07 4.68
N SER A 150 -10.03 8.41 4.30
CA SER A 150 -10.30 9.68 3.63
C SER A 150 -10.31 10.80 4.66
N TYR A 151 -9.28 11.64 4.65
CA TYR A 151 -9.23 12.85 5.46
C TYR A 151 -10.30 13.90 5.08
N ARG A 152 -11.06 13.67 3.99
CA ARG A 152 -12.09 14.59 3.47
C ARG A 152 -13.35 14.66 4.32
N ASP A 153 -13.69 13.59 5.03
CA ASP A 153 -14.94 13.49 5.79
C ASP A 153 -14.76 13.68 7.30
N VAL A 154 -13.55 14.06 7.72
CA VAL A 154 -13.20 14.19 9.13
C VAL A 154 -13.87 15.42 9.73
N LYS A 155 -14.83 15.19 10.63
CA LYS A 155 -15.55 16.25 11.35
C LYS A 155 -15.16 16.30 12.82
N ARG A 156 -14.71 15.18 13.40
CA ARG A 156 -14.38 15.08 14.83
C ARG A 156 -13.03 14.43 15.09
N ILE A 157 -12.16 15.16 15.79
CA ILE A 157 -10.85 14.68 16.24
C ILE A 157 -10.82 14.65 17.76
N ALA A 158 -10.55 13.46 18.32
CA ALA A 158 -10.47 13.21 19.74
C ALA A 158 -9.00 13.10 20.20
N PHE A 159 -8.54 14.02 21.04
CA PHE A 159 -7.26 13.92 21.73
C PHE A 159 -7.43 13.13 23.02
N VAL A 160 -6.76 11.98 23.12
CA VAL A 160 -6.99 11.02 24.21
C VAL A 160 -5.74 10.89 25.06
N CYS A 161 -5.91 10.98 26.37
CA CYS A 161 -4.88 10.61 27.35
C CYS A 161 -5.51 9.82 28.51
N ASP A 162 -4.68 9.27 29.39
CA ASP A 162 -5.12 8.39 30.49
C ASP A 162 -6.23 9.02 31.35
N ALA A 163 -5.98 10.20 31.90
CA ALA A 163 -6.91 10.89 32.79
C ALA A 163 -7.85 11.89 32.08
N GLY A 164 -7.68 12.11 30.76
CA GLY A 164 -8.42 13.13 30.03
C GLY A 164 -8.12 14.58 30.44
N MET A 165 -7.19 14.83 31.36
CA MET A 165 -6.83 16.17 31.85
C MET A 165 -5.31 16.35 31.79
N GLY A 166 -4.84 17.42 31.15
CA GLY A 166 -3.41 17.74 31.03
C GLY A 166 -2.94 17.98 29.59
N SER A 167 -1.95 17.22 29.13
CA SER A 167 -1.29 17.42 27.83
C SER A 167 -2.23 17.27 26.63
N SER A 168 -3.23 16.39 26.70
CA SER A 168 -4.26 16.22 25.67
C SER A 168 -5.14 17.46 25.50
N ALA A 169 -5.50 18.14 26.59
CA ALA A 169 -6.31 19.36 26.55
C ALA A 169 -5.55 20.51 25.88
N MET A 170 -4.25 20.65 26.18
CA MET A 170 -3.38 21.64 25.53
C MET A 170 -3.17 21.31 24.05
N GLY A 171 -2.91 20.04 23.72
CA GLY A 171 -2.77 19.59 22.33
C GLY A 171 -4.03 19.84 21.51
N ALA A 172 -5.20 19.44 22.03
CA ALA A 172 -6.49 19.68 21.40
C ALA A 172 -6.74 21.16 21.15
N THR A 173 -6.50 22.01 22.15
CA THR A 173 -6.73 23.46 22.03
C THR A 173 -5.81 24.09 21.00
N THR A 174 -4.52 23.72 21.00
CA THR A 174 -3.52 24.24 20.06
C THR A 174 -3.84 23.80 18.63
N PHE A 175 -4.20 22.53 18.46
CA PHE A 175 -4.55 21.97 17.16
C PHE A 175 -5.84 22.56 16.60
N ARG A 176 -6.88 22.69 17.44
CA ARG A 176 -8.14 23.36 17.09
C ARG A 176 -7.91 24.78 16.58
N ARG A 177 -7.14 25.60 17.33
CA ARG A 177 -6.83 26.98 16.92
C ARG A 177 -6.06 27.03 15.62
N ARG A 178 -5.22 26.02 15.32
CA ARG A 178 -4.48 25.92 14.06
C ARG A 178 -5.41 25.62 12.89
N LEU A 179 -6.38 24.72 13.07
CA LEU A 179 -7.41 24.40 12.07
C LEU A 179 -8.36 25.56 11.81
N GLU A 180 -8.82 26.25 12.87
CA GLU A 180 -9.66 27.45 12.75
C GLU A 180 -8.95 28.55 11.94
N LYS A 181 -7.64 28.75 12.15
CA LYS A 181 -6.83 29.68 11.36
C LYS A 181 -6.73 29.30 9.88
N ALA A 182 -6.83 28.01 9.56
CA ALA A 182 -6.84 27.50 8.20
C ALA A 182 -8.24 27.48 7.57
N GLY A 183 -9.28 27.92 8.30
CA GLY A 183 -10.66 27.97 7.81
C GLY A 183 -11.40 26.63 7.86
N LEU A 184 -10.88 25.63 8.58
CA LEU A 184 -11.49 24.30 8.70
C LEU A 184 -12.44 24.23 9.92
N THR A 185 -13.69 23.83 9.70
CA THR A 185 -14.70 23.63 10.76
C THR A 185 -14.71 22.18 11.26
N ILE A 186 -13.62 21.77 11.91
CA ILE A 186 -13.48 20.44 12.51
C ILE A 186 -13.62 20.56 14.04
N ASP A 187 -14.47 19.74 14.65
CA ASP A 187 -14.64 19.69 16.11
C ASP A 187 -13.48 18.90 16.74
N VAL A 188 -12.66 19.59 17.53
CA VAL A 188 -11.50 19.00 18.21
C VAL A 188 -11.71 19.08 19.71
N LYS A 189 -11.78 17.93 20.37
CA LYS A 189 -12.00 17.81 21.82
C LYS A 189 -11.03 16.82 22.44
N HIS A 190 -10.91 16.85 23.75
CA HIS A 190 -10.08 15.92 24.51
C HIS A 190 -10.94 15.02 25.39
N TYR A 191 -10.48 13.79 25.60
CA TYR A 191 -11.21 12.76 26.37
C TYR A 191 -10.23 11.89 27.18
N ALA A 192 -10.74 11.29 28.25
CA ALA A 192 -10.07 10.16 28.90
C ALA A 192 -10.22 8.90 28.02
N ILE A 193 -9.31 7.92 28.16
CA ILE A 193 -9.34 6.68 27.36
C ILE A 193 -10.70 5.96 27.45
N GLU A 194 -11.32 6.00 28.62
CA GLU A 194 -12.60 5.32 28.89
C GLU A 194 -13.82 6.08 28.34
N ASN A 195 -13.66 7.37 28.04
CA ASN A 195 -14.75 8.27 27.63
C ASN A 195 -14.62 8.75 26.18
N VAL A 196 -13.89 8.00 25.36
CA VAL A 196 -13.74 8.34 23.94
C VAL A 196 -15.09 8.11 23.24
N PRO A 197 -15.64 9.12 22.55
CA PRO A 197 -16.93 8.97 21.90
C PRO A 197 -16.83 8.09 20.64
N ASP A 198 -17.88 7.30 20.39
CA ASP A 198 -17.97 6.42 19.22
C ASP A 198 -18.07 7.19 17.89
N ASP A 199 -18.44 8.47 17.95
CA ASP A 199 -18.55 9.35 16.79
C ASP A 199 -17.27 10.15 16.48
N ALA A 200 -16.16 9.85 17.17
CA ALA A 200 -14.85 10.33 16.75
C ALA A 200 -14.45 9.69 15.40
N ASP A 201 -13.91 10.51 14.50
CA ASP A 201 -13.38 10.06 13.20
C ASP A 201 -11.89 9.70 13.32
N ILE A 202 -11.15 10.48 14.13
CA ILE A 202 -9.72 10.28 14.40
C ILE A 202 -9.46 10.36 15.90
N ILE A 203 -8.63 9.46 16.40
CA ILE A 203 -8.09 9.53 17.75
C ILE A 203 -6.60 9.87 17.70
N VAL A 204 -6.18 10.92 18.41
CA VAL A 204 -4.79 11.30 18.61
C VAL A 204 -4.40 10.94 20.04
N THR A 205 -3.38 10.10 20.22
CA THR A 205 -2.93 9.65 21.55
C THR A 205 -1.43 9.44 21.61
N HIS A 206 -0.86 9.44 22.81
CA HIS A 206 0.55 9.11 22.98
C HIS A 206 0.84 7.64 22.63
N ALA A 207 2.00 7.37 22.02
CA ALA A 207 2.41 6.02 21.60
C ALA A 207 2.40 4.98 22.73
N SER A 208 2.73 5.38 23.97
CA SER A 208 2.66 4.49 25.14
C SER A 208 1.25 4.04 25.52
N LEU A 209 0.21 4.73 25.06
CA LEU A 209 -1.19 4.45 25.38
C LEU A 209 -1.93 3.70 24.25
N GLU A 210 -1.25 3.42 23.14
CA GLU A 210 -1.82 2.73 21.97
C GLU A 210 -2.59 1.46 22.36
N GLY A 211 -1.95 0.59 23.13
CA GLY A 211 -2.52 -0.70 23.52
C GLY A 211 -3.77 -0.59 24.38
N ARG A 212 -3.94 0.52 25.12
CA ARG A 212 -5.15 0.77 25.93
C ARG A 212 -6.27 1.33 25.07
N VAL A 213 -5.97 2.29 24.21
CA VAL A 213 -6.98 2.91 23.33
C VAL A 213 -7.55 1.90 22.34
N LYS A 214 -6.72 1.01 21.78
CA LYS A 214 -7.17 -0.08 20.89
C LYS A 214 -8.13 -1.08 21.54
N ARG A 215 -8.20 -1.14 22.87
CA ARG A 215 -9.17 -2.01 23.59
C ARG A 215 -10.55 -1.35 23.71
N VAL A 216 -10.61 -0.03 23.65
CA VAL A 216 -11.84 0.76 23.85
C VAL A 216 -12.41 1.24 22.52
N SER A 217 -11.56 1.52 21.53
CA SER A 217 -12.00 2.02 20.23
C SER A 217 -11.25 1.38 19.07
N ASN A 218 -11.98 1.11 17.99
CA ASN A 218 -11.44 0.62 16.71
C ASN A 218 -11.25 1.75 15.68
N LYS A 219 -11.28 3.01 16.11
CA LYS A 219 -11.13 4.17 15.23
C LYS A 219 -9.67 4.38 14.80
N PRO A 220 -9.44 5.06 13.66
CA PRO A 220 -8.11 5.45 13.20
C PRO A 220 -7.31 6.17 14.28
N LEU A 221 -6.10 5.67 14.57
CA LEU A 221 -5.23 6.16 15.63
C LEU A 221 -3.99 6.85 15.06
N ILE A 222 -3.73 8.05 15.54
CA ILE A 222 -2.50 8.80 15.28
C ILE A 222 -1.69 8.82 16.56
N LEU A 223 -0.56 8.12 16.52
CA LEU A 223 0.33 7.96 17.66
C LEU A 223 1.35 9.09 17.68
N ILE A 224 1.32 9.92 18.70
CA ILE A 224 2.27 11.01 18.91
C ILE A 224 3.25 10.67 20.03
N LYS A 225 4.43 11.29 20.02
CA LYS A 225 5.38 11.30 21.14
C LYS A 225 5.16 12.52 22.03
N ASN A 226 4.69 13.63 21.47
CA ASN A 226 4.36 14.84 22.22
C ASN A 226 3.01 15.42 21.78
N TYR A 227 2.27 16.01 22.71
CA TYR A 227 0.98 16.65 22.38
C TYR A 227 1.13 18.05 21.78
N ILE A 228 2.36 18.57 21.77
CA ILE A 228 2.70 19.90 21.24
C ILE A 228 4.00 19.74 20.44
N GLY A 229 4.02 20.25 19.21
CA GLY A 229 5.21 20.27 18.35
C GLY A 229 5.67 18.90 17.84
N ASP A 230 4.78 17.92 17.80
CA ASP A 230 5.09 16.61 17.22
C ASP A 230 4.92 16.65 15.69
N PRO A 231 5.90 16.18 14.90
CA PRO A 231 5.81 16.17 13.44
C PRO A 231 4.55 15.46 12.91
N ARG A 232 4.03 14.45 13.61
CA ARG A 232 2.82 13.75 13.17
C ARG A 232 1.55 14.59 13.28
N LEU A 233 1.55 15.62 14.15
CA LEU A 233 0.48 16.62 14.18
C LEU A 233 0.59 17.56 12.97
N ASP A 234 1.80 17.88 12.54
CA ASP A 234 2.03 18.67 11.31
C ASP A 234 1.58 17.90 10.07
N ASP A 235 1.92 16.61 9.98
CA ASP A 235 1.49 15.74 8.89
C ASP A 235 -0.04 15.63 8.85
N LEU A 236 -0.69 15.38 10.00
CA LEU A 236 -2.14 15.36 10.11
C LEU A 236 -2.77 16.67 9.66
N PHE A 237 -2.23 17.81 10.11
CA PHE A 237 -2.72 19.11 9.71
C PHE A 237 -2.59 19.33 8.20
N ASN A 238 -1.45 18.97 7.62
CA ASN A 238 -1.21 19.07 6.19
C ASN A 238 -2.18 18.19 5.41
N HIS A 239 -2.42 16.94 5.81
CA HIS A 239 -3.38 16.05 5.17
C HIS A 239 -4.84 16.55 5.24
N LEU A 240 -5.23 17.21 6.33
CA LEU A 240 -6.55 17.82 6.46
C LEU A 240 -6.70 19.08 5.61
N THR A 241 -5.60 19.81 5.37
CA THR A 241 -5.59 21.10 4.66
C THR A 241 -5.27 20.95 3.16
N SER A 242 -4.56 19.90 2.75
CA SER A 242 -4.13 19.65 1.37
C SER A 242 -5.26 19.12 0.46
N ASN A 243 -6.50 19.52 0.74
CA ASN A 243 -7.63 19.32 -0.17
C ASN A 243 -7.85 20.56 -1.04
#